data_AF-A0A9N7NXY1-F1
#
_entry.id   AF-A0A9N7NXY1-F1
#
_cell.length_a   1.000
_cell.length_b   1.000
_cell.length_c   1.000
_cell.angle_alpha   90.00
_cell.angle_beta   90.00
_cell.angle_gamma   90.00
#
_symmetry.space_group_name_H-M   'P 1'
#
loop_
_entity.id
_entity.type
_entity.pdbx_description
1 polymer ?
#
loop_
_entity_poly.entity_id
_entity_poly.type
_entity_poly.pdbx_seq_one_letter_code
_entity_poly.pdbx_strand_id
1 'polypeptide(L)' 'VITVYINGVATEVERGAVNMKAMFGGDFVMYHSSGVPVEVNEYGYVVQGLQHGESYFI' A
#
# COMPACT_ATOMS: atom_id res chain seq x y z
N VAL A 1 -9.90 6.25 -8.02
CA VAL A 1 -8.47 6.52 -7.73
C VAL A 1 -8.24 7.50 -6.57
N ILE A 2 -7.13 7.30 -5.86
CA ILE A 2 -6.48 8.21 -4.88
C ILE A 2 -4.98 8.20 -5.17
N THR A 3 -4.30 9.28 -4.82
CA THR A 3 -2.83 9.32 -4.78
C THR A 3 -2.34 8.98 -3.37
N VAL A 4 -1.33 8.12 -3.29
CA VAL A 4 -0.57 7.81 -2.07
C VAL A 4 0.92 7.97 -2.39
N TYR A 5 1.78 7.99 -1.38
CA TYR A 5 3.24 8.05 -1.59
C TYR A 5 3.88 6.73 -1.15
N ILE A 6 4.27 5.88 -2.09
CA ILE A 6 4.97 4.62 -1.79
C ILE A 6 6.46 4.83 -1.99
N ASN A 7 7.26 4.63 -0.94
CA ASN A 7 8.69 4.95 -0.93
C ASN A 7 9.00 6.39 -1.41
N GLY A 8 8.11 7.33 -1.07
CA GLY A 8 8.20 8.74 -1.47
C GLY A 8 7.73 9.05 -2.90
N VAL A 9 7.33 8.04 -3.69
CA VAL A 9 6.84 8.21 -5.06
C VAL A 9 5.32 8.31 -5.08
N ALA A 10 4.79 9.40 -5.66
CA ALA A 10 3.36 9.57 -5.87
C ALA A 10 2.81 8.44 -6.77
N THR A 11 1.89 7.65 -6.25
CA THR A 11 1.33 6.46 -6.89
C THR A 11 -0.19 6.55 -6.88
N GLU A 12 -0.81 6.44 -8.04
CA GLU A 12 -2.27 6.33 -8.15
C GLU A 12 -2.72 4.90 -7.91
N VAL A 13 -3.69 4.73 -7.01
CA VAL A 13 -4.29 3.43 -6.69
C VAL A 13 -5.82 3.56 -6.66
N GLU A 14 -6.52 2.43 -6.80
CA GLU A 14 -7.97 2.44 -6.68
C GLU A 14 -8.45 2.74 -5.27
N ARG A 15 -9.64 3.33 -5.16
CA ARG A 15 -10.30 3.52 -3.86
C ARG A 15 -10.84 2.17 -3.40
N GLY A 16 -10.14 1.49 -2.49
CA GLY A 16 -10.56 0.22 -1.92
C GLY A 16 -9.42 -0.80 -1.88
N ALA A 17 -9.72 -2.04 -2.27
CA ALA A 17 -8.76 -3.12 -2.27
C ALA A 17 -7.64 -2.87 -3.29
N VAL A 18 -6.39 -2.79 -2.81
CA VAL A 18 -5.20 -2.58 -3.64
C VAL A 18 -4.36 -3.86 -3.65
N ASN A 19 -4.10 -4.42 -4.83
CA ASN A 19 -3.23 -5.61 -4.97
C ASN A 19 -1.76 -5.19 -5.05
N MET A 20 -1.12 -5.09 -3.90
CA MET A 20 0.27 -4.69 -3.78
C MET A 20 1.24 -5.75 -4.33
N LYS A 21 0.87 -7.03 -4.27
CA LYS A 21 1.68 -8.11 -4.86
C LYS A 21 1.74 -8.02 -6.38
N ALA A 22 0.64 -7.65 -7.04
CA ALA A 22 0.65 -7.41 -8.48
C ALA A 22 1.46 -6.17 -8.86
N MET A 23 1.54 -5.16 -7.98
CA MET A 23 2.28 -3.92 -8.24
C MET A 23 3.79 -4.08 -8.04
N PHE A 24 4.22 -4.74 -6.96
CA PHE A 24 5.63 -4.78 -6.55
C PHE A 24 6.28 -6.16 -6.69
N GLY A 25 5.49 -7.22 -6.84
CA GLY A 25 5.98 -8.58 -6.88
C GLY A 25 6.60 -9.05 -5.56
N GLY A 26 7.12 -10.28 -5.57
CA GLY A 26 7.88 -10.85 -4.46
C GLY A 26 7.12 -10.97 -3.13
N ASP A 27 7.90 -11.18 -2.08
CA ASP A 27 7.47 -11.07 -0.69
C ASP A 27 7.90 -9.70 -0.16
N PHE A 28 6.98 -8.98 0.47
CA PHE A 28 7.22 -7.65 1.02
C PHE A 28 6.48 -7.48 2.34
N VAL A 29 6.94 -6.52 3.14
CA VAL A 29 6.21 -6.01 4.29
C VAL A 29 5.99 -4.53 4.05
N MET A 30 4.77 -4.06 4.27
CA MET A 30 4.43 -2.66 4.06
C MET A 30 4.21 -1.98 5.41
N TYR A 31 4.67 -0.75 5.54
CA TYR A 31 4.50 0.08 6.73
C TYR A 31 3.86 1.40 6.37
N HIS A 32 2.97 1.88 7.23
CA HIS A 32 2.54 3.28 7.22
C HIS A 32 3.67 4.16 7.78
N SER A 33 3.73 5.43 7.38
CA SER A 33 4.73 6.40 7.86
C SER A 33 4.79 6.56 9.39
N SER A 34 3.72 6.20 10.11
CA SER A 34 3.72 6.15 11.59
C SER A 34 4.52 4.99 12.18
N GLY A 35 5.06 4.08 11.35
CA GLY A 35 5.75 2.86 11.78
C GLY A 35 4.83 1.66 12.03
N VAL A 36 3.51 1.82 11.82
CA VAL A 36 2.53 0.74 11.98
C VAL A 36 2.55 -0.15 10.72
N PRO A 37 2.66 -1.49 10.85
CA PRO A 37 2.59 -2.39 9.71
C PRO A 37 1.20 -2.32 9.06
N VAL A 38 1.18 -2.29 7.73
CA VAL A 38 -0.05 -2.38 6.93
C VAL A 38 -0.37 -3.85 6.72
N GLU A 39 -1.59 -4.23 7.09
CA GLU A 39 -2.05 -5.59 6.92
C GLU A 39 -2.32 -5.89 5.43
N VAL A 40 -1.63 -6.92 4.93
CA VAL A 40 -1.79 -7.47 3.58
C VAL A 40 -2.17 -8.93 3.70
N ASN A 41 -3.23 -9.33 3.01
CA ASN A 41 -3.69 -10.73 3.05
C ASN A 41 -2.81 -11.67 2.21
N GLU A 42 -3.09 -12.97 2.28
CA GLU A 42 -2.34 -14.01 1.56
C GLU A 42 -2.33 -13.85 0.03
N TYR A 43 -3.31 -13.13 -0.54
CA TYR A 43 -3.42 -12.85 -1.97
C TYR A 43 -2.69 -11.55 -2.38
N GLY A 44 -2.12 -10.82 -1.43
CA GLY A 44 -1.38 -9.58 -1.69
C GLY A 44 -2.23 -8.30 -1.65
N TYR A 45 -3.46 -8.35 -1.14
CA TYR A 45 -4.34 -7.19 -1.03
C TYR A 45 -4.24 -6.50 0.33
N VAL A 46 -4.22 -5.16 0.33
CA VAL A 46 -4.31 -4.35 1.55
C VAL A 46 -5.70 -4.50 2.17
N VAL A 47 -5.77 -4.89 3.44
CA VAL A 47 -7.04 -5.20 4.14
C VAL A 47 -7.83 -3.95 4.51
N GLN A 48 -7.17 -2.92 5.06
CA GLN A 48 -7.83 -1.69 5.53
C GLN A 48 -7.83 -0.55 4.49
N GLY A 49 -7.45 -0.86 3.24
CA GLY A 49 -7.24 0.12 2.18
C GLY A 49 -6.09 1.09 2.46
N LEU A 50 -5.76 1.91 1.47
CA LEU A 50 -4.81 3.02 1.62
C LEU A 50 -5.55 4.35 1.73
N GLN A 51 -4.95 5.32 2.41
CA GLN A 51 -5.54 6.64 2.65
C GLN A 51 -4.90 7.67 1.72
N HIS A 52 -5.73 8.53 1.10
CA HIS A 52 -5.26 9.52 0.15
C HIS A 52 -4.27 10.50 0.81
N GLY A 53 -3.13 10.73 0.15
CA GLY A 53 -2.08 11.64 0.61
C GLY A 53 -1.12 11.02 1.63
N GLU A 54 -1.42 9.84 2.18
CA GLU A 54 -0.55 9.18 3.15
C GLU A 54 0.66 8.53 2.50
N SER A 55 1.70 8.32 3.33
CA SER A 55 2.97 7.73 2.94
C SER A 55 3.13 6.31 3.49
N TYR A 56 3.63 5.43 2.63
CA TYR A 56 3.86 4.03 2.92
C TYR A 56 5.22 3.58 2.41
N PHE A 57 5.79 2.59 3.09
CA PHE A 57 7.12 2.06 2.80
C PHE A 57 7.09 0.55 2.65
N ILE A 58 7.81 0.05 1.66
CA ILE A 58 8.02 -1.38 1.38
C ILE A 58 9.52 -1.67 1.34
#